data_AF-A0A1G7PPS3-F1
#
_entry.id   AF-A0A1G7PPS3-F1
#
_cell.length_a   1.000
_cell.length_b   1.000
_cell.length_c   1.000
_cell.angle_alpha   90.00
_cell.angle_beta   90.00
_cell.angle_gamma   90.00
#
_symmetry.space_group_name_H-M   'P 1'
#
loop_
_entity.id
_entity.type
_entity.pdbx_description
1 polymer ?
#
loop_
_entity_poly.entity_id
_entity_poly.type
_entity_poly.pdbx_seq_one_letter_code
_entity_poly.pdbx_strand_id
1 'polypeptide(L)'
;MTLFHRTLTVAVLAAALAASAPAAAQDEEPQDPGAQAREGAEQILDALRGLLQMMPRYGMPQVQEDGDIVIPRLDEPENGDGEDAAPDDPDAGVTETRI
;
A
#
# COMPACT_ATOMS: atom_id res chain seq x y z
N MET A 1 -55.05 -31.80 -0.92
CA MET A 1 -53.98 -30.81 -1.24
C MET A 1 -52.64 -31.05 -0.53
N THR A 2 -52.46 -32.10 0.27
CA THR A 2 -51.20 -32.36 1.01
C THR A 2 -50.19 -33.22 0.24
N LEU A 3 -50.64 -34.00 -0.75
CA LEU A 3 -49.77 -34.87 -1.56
C LEU A 3 -48.85 -34.07 -2.50
N PHE A 4 -49.38 -32.99 -3.09
CA PHE A 4 -48.65 -32.09 -4.01
C PHE A 4 -47.53 -31.29 -3.32
N HIS A 5 -47.70 -30.97 -2.02
CA HIS A 5 -46.68 -30.28 -1.24
C HIS A 5 -45.52 -31.20 -0.88
N ARG A 6 -45.77 -32.49 -0.66
CA ARG A 6 -44.74 -33.50 -0.35
C ARG A 6 -43.88 -33.83 -1.57
N THR A 7 -44.45 -33.87 -2.76
CA THR A 7 -43.69 -34.07 -4.00
C THR A 7 -42.82 -32.86 -4.34
N LEU A 8 -43.33 -31.65 -4.09
CA LEU A 8 -42.57 -30.41 -4.30
C LEU A 8 -41.37 -30.30 -3.36
N THR A 9 -41.52 -30.66 -2.08
CA THR A 9 -40.41 -30.63 -1.11
C THR A 9 -39.31 -31.63 -1.44
N VAL A 10 -39.67 -32.83 -1.90
CA VAL A 10 -38.68 -33.84 -2.33
C VAL A 10 -37.93 -33.38 -3.59
N ALA A 11 -38.61 -32.73 -4.53
CA ALA A 11 -37.97 -32.21 -5.74
C ALA A 11 -36.98 -31.07 -5.43
N VAL A 12 -37.33 -30.16 -4.52
CA VAL A 12 -36.43 -29.08 -4.08
C VAL A 12 -35.21 -29.63 -3.35
N LEU A 13 -35.39 -30.65 -2.49
CA LEU A 13 -34.29 -31.28 -1.78
C LEU A 13 -33.35 -32.01 -2.75
N ALA A 14 -33.89 -32.75 -3.73
CA ALA A 14 -33.08 -33.42 -4.75
C ALA A 14 -32.28 -32.44 -5.61
N ALA A 15 -32.86 -31.28 -5.96
CA ALA A 15 -32.16 -30.23 -6.70
C ALA A 15 -31.02 -29.59 -5.88
N ALA A 16 -31.22 -29.39 -4.58
CA ALA A 16 -30.19 -28.88 -3.68
C ALA A 16 -29.01 -29.85 -3.52
N LEU A 17 -29.27 -31.16 -3.45
CA LEU A 17 -28.21 -32.17 -3.44
C LEU A 17 -27.47 -32.26 -4.77
N ALA A 18 -28.16 -32.12 -5.91
CA ALA A 18 -27.51 -32.10 -7.22
C ALA A 18 -26.62 -30.87 -7.43
N ALA A 19 -26.95 -29.73 -6.81
CA ALA A 19 -26.13 -28.52 -6.84
C ALA A 19 -24.86 -28.61 -5.97
N SER A 20 -24.75 -29.62 -5.10
CA SER A 20 -23.56 -29.87 -4.27
C SER A 20 -22.52 -30.78 -4.92
N ALA A 21 -22.61 -31.01 -6.23
CA ALA A 21 -21.58 -31.73 -6.97
C ALA A 21 -20.23 -31.01 -6.80
N PRO A 22 -19.15 -31.74 -6.41
CA PRO A 22 -17.83 -31.13 -6.31
C PRO A 22 -17.44 -30.60 -7.68
N ALA A 23 -17.18 -29.30 -7.76
CA ALA A 23 -16.57 -28.71 -8.94
C ALA A 23 -15.23 -29.40 -9.17
N ALA A 24 -15.05 -30.04 -10.33
CA ALA A 24 -13.75 -30.55 -10.73
C ALA A 24 -12.80 -29.36 -10.78
N ALA A 25 -11.76 -29.37 -9.93
CA ALA A 25 -10.68 -28.42 -10.01
C ALA A 25 -10.10 -28.52 -11.44
N GLN A 26 -10.12 -27.41 -12.16
CA GLN A 26 -9.48 -27.33 -13.46
C GLN A 26 -7.99 -27.54 -13.21
N ASP A 27 -7.37 -28.50 -13.89
CA ASP A 27 -5.93 -28.73 -13.80
C ASP A 27 -5.22 -27.39 -14.05
N GLU A 28 -4.59 -26.86 -13.00
CA GLU A 28 -3.74 -25.69 -13.11
C GLU A 28 -2.62 -26.06 -14.10
N GLU A 29 -2.52 -25.31 -15.19
CA GLU A 29 -1.46 -25.50 -16.19
C GLU A 29 -0.11 -25.55 -15.47
N PRO A 30 0.80 -26.49 -15.81
CA PRO A 30 2.05 -26.65 -15.07
C PRO A 30 2.84 -25.35 -15.11
N GLN A 31 2.75 -24.58 -14.03
CA GLN A 31 3.43 -23.30 -13.89
C GLN A 31 4.93 -23.60 -13.85
N ASP A 32 5.66 -23.09 -14.86
CA ASP A 32 7.11 -23.17 -14.89
C ASP A 32 7.66 -22.47 -13.63
N PRO A 33 8.30 -23.21 -12.71
CA PRO A 33 8.84 -22.63 -11.47
C PRO A 33 9.85 -21.51 -11.75
N GLY A 34 10.53 -21.56 -12.91
CA GLY A 34 11.43 -20.50 -13.35
C GLY A 34 10.70 -19.19 -13.67
N ALA A 35 9.55 -19.28 -14.33
CA ALA A 35 8.71 -18.13 -14.63
C ALA A 35 8.17 -17.46 -13.36
N GLN A 36 7.68 -18.24 -12.39
CA GLN A 36 7.21 -17.70 -11.10
C GLN A 36 8.33 -17.01 -10.32
N ALA A 37 9.52 -17.62 -10.26
CA ALA A 37 10.66 -17.05 -9.57
C ALA A 37 11.10 -15.71 -10.19
N ARG A 38 11.04 -15.61 -11.52
CA ARG A 38 11.34 -14.38 -12.25
C ARG A 38 10.30 -13.29 -11.96
N GLU A 39 9.01 -13.62 -12.02
CA GLU A 39 7.93 -12.69 -11.70
C GLU A 39 8.06 -12.14 -10.28
N GLY A 40 8.32 -13.01 -9.30
CA GLY A 40 8.56 -12.59 -7.92
C GLY A 40 9.78 -11.66 -7.78
N ALA A 41 10.87 -11.92 -8.51
CA ALA A 41 12.05 -11.05 -8.51
C ALA A 41 11.75 -9.67 -9.13
N GLU A 42 10.99 -9.62 -10.21
CA GLU A 42 10.55 -8.36 -10.85
C GLU A 42 9.70 -7.53 -9.87
N GLN A 43 8.78 -8.16 -9.16
CA GLN A 43 7.94 -7.50 -8.16
C GLN A 43 8.74 -6.91 -6.98
N ILE A 44 9.78 -7.61 -6.52
CA ILE A 44 10.68 -7.12 -5.47
C ILE A 44 11.47 -5.90 -5.96
N LEU A 45 12.00 -5.94 -7.19
CA LEU A 45 12.76 -4.83 -7.77
C LEU A 45 11.90 -3.58 -7.94
N ASP A 46 10.64 -3.75 -8.34
CA ASP A 46 9.70 -2.64 -8.46
C ASP A 46 9.33 -2.05 -7.10
N ALA A 47 9.12 -2.89 -6.08
CA ALA A 47 8.91 -2.41 -4.72
C ALA A 47 10.11 -1.61 -4.19
N LEU A 48 11.33 -2.09 -4.44
CA LEU A 48 12.57 -1.38 -4.08
C LEU A 48 12.69 -0.04 -4.83
N ARG A 49 12.32 0.00 -6.11
CA ARG A 49 12.30 1.24 -6.89
C ARG A 49 11.32 2.25 -6.30
N GLY A 50 10.12 1.82 -5.92
CA GLY A 50 9.14 2.67 -5.27
C GLY A 50 9.65 3.25 -3.94
N LEU A 51 10.30 2.41 -3.13
CA LEU A 51 10.91 2.87 -1.87
C LEU A 51 11.98 3.95 -2.11
N LEU A 52 12.84 3.76 -3.12
CA LEU A 52 13.87 4.73 -3.45
C LEU A 52 13.29 6.07 -3.93
N GLN A 53 12.15 6.04 -4.62
CA GLN A 53 11.45 7.24 -5.09
C GLN A 53 10.78 8.04 -3.97
N MET A 54 10.48 7.41 -2.82
CA MET A 54 9.92 8.09 -1.65
C MET A 54 10.96 8.88 -0.85
N MET A 55 12.25 8.63 -1.07
CA MET A 55 13.29 9.32 -0.31
C MET A 55 13.37 10.80 -0.71
N PRO A 56 13.38 11.73 0.26
CA PRO A 56 13.54 13.15 -0.05
C PRO A 56 14.95 13.41 -0.61
N ARG A 57 15.02 14.16 -1.70
CA ARG A 57 16.28 14.61 -2.28
C ARG A 57 16.55 16.05 -1.88
N TYR A 58 17.73 16.31 -1.33
CA TYR A 58 18.17 17.64 -0.90
C TYR A 58 19.28 18.16 -1.82
N GLY A 59 19.28 19.48 -2.05
CA GLY A 59 20.27 20.19 -2.84
C GLY A 59 21.50 20.63 -2.03
N MET A 60 22.32 21.46 -2.65
CA MET A 60 23.51 22.04 -2.01
C MET A 60 23.11 23.09 -0.97
N PRO A 61 23.72 23.08 0.24
CA PRO A 61 23.51 24.12 1.23
C PRO A 61 23.98 25.48 0.71
N GLN A 62 23.18 26.51 0.95
CA GLN A 62 23.51 27.89 0.62
C GLN A 62 23.42 28.75 1.87
N VAL A 63 24.38 29.68 2.02
CA VAL A 63 24.39 30.66 3.11
C VAL A 63 23.71 31.93 2.61
N GLN A 64 22.72 32.39 3.36
CA GLN A 64 21.95 33.60 3.06
C GLN A 64 22.63 34.86 3.62
N GLU A 65 22.11 36.04 3.30
CA GLU A 65 22.69 37.34 3.68
C GLU A 65 22.62 37.63 5.18
N ASP A 66 21.60 37.09 5.85
CA ASP A 66 21.39 37.06 7.30
C ASP A 66 22.29 36.05 8.02
N GLY A 67 22.95 35.15 7.28
CA GLY A 67 23.87 34.14 7.79
C GLY A 67 23.24 32.77 8.02
N ASP A 68 21.96 32.59 7.66
CA ASP A 68 21.27 31.29 7.78
C ASP A 68 21.69 30.31 6.68
N ILE A 69 21.59 29.01 6.97
CA ILE A 69 21.91 27.94 6.01
C ILE A 69 20.62 27.27 5.55
N VAL A 70 20.32 27.41 4.26
CA VAL A 70 19.15 26.79 3.62
C VAL A 70 19.58 25.56 2.83
N ILE A 71 18.89 24.44 3.06
CA ILE A 71 19.06 23.19 2.31
C ILE A 71 17.76 22.91 1.55
N PRO A 72 17.71 23.20 0.23
CA PRO A 72 16.46 23.09 -0.53
C PRO A 72 16.11 21.62 -0.80
N ARG A 73 14.82 21.28 -0.79
CA ARG A 73 14.32 20.00 -1.31
C ARG A 73 14.20 20.09 -2.84
N LEU A 74 14.69 19.08 -3.56
CA LEU A 74 14.72 19.10 -5.02
C LEU A 74 13.40 18.65 -5.67
N ASP A 75 12.53 18.01 -4.88
CA ASP A 75 11.29 17.37 -5.38
C ASP A 75 10.03 18.15 -5.01
N GLU A 76 10.18 19.32 -4.38
CA GLU A 76 9.05 20.18 -4.02
C GLU A 76 8.60 20.98 -5.26
N PRO A 77 7.29 21.02 -5.58
CA PRO A 77 6.79 21.89 -6.64
C PRO A 77 7.08 23.35 -6.27
N GLU A 78 7.42 24.18 -7.27
CA GLU A 78 7.66 25.64 -7.15
C GLU A 78 6.40 26.43 -6.73
N ASN A 79 5.73 26.02 -5.67
CA ASN A 79 4.80 26.88 -4.97
C ASN A 79 5.63 27.65 -3.95
N GLY A 80 5.82 28.94 -4.27
CA GLY A 80 6.74 29.83 -3.62
C GLY A 80 6.51 30.02 -2.12
N ASP A 81 7.49 30.73 -1.60
CA ASP A 81 7.51 31.44 -0.33
C ASP A 81 7.82 30.55 0.89
N GLY A 82 9.13 30.43 1.12
CA GLY A 82 9.71 30.08 2.41
C GLY A 82 9.45 31.17 3.45
N GLU A 83 8.19 31.39 3.78
CA GLU A 83 7.78 32.11 4.97
C GLU A 83 7.30 31.07 5.99
N ASP A 84 8.25 30.61 6.79
CA ASP A 84 8.11 30.39 8.21
C ASP A 84 6.76 29.80 8.67
N ALA A 85 6.57 28.49 8.45
CA ALA A 85 5.61 27.71 9.24
C ALA A 85 6.37 26.96 10.33
N ALA A 86 7.00 27.70 11.24
CA ALA A 86 7.21 27.20 12.59
C ALA A 86 5.83 26.78 13.13
N PRO A 87 5.62 25.52 13.57
CA PRO A 87 4.45 25.23 14.37
C PRO A 87 4.57 26.06 15.65
N ASP A 88 3.60 26.95 15.88
CA ASP A 88 3.35 27.53 17.20
C ASP A 88 3.10 26.37 18.18
N ASP A 89 4.17 25.87 18.79
CA ASP A 89 4.08 24.95 19.92
C ASP A 89 4.23 25.77 21.21
N PRO A 90 3.12 26.10 21.90
CA PRO A 90 3.18 26.82 23.17
C PRO A 90 3.76 25.99 24.32
N ASP A 91 4.24 24.75 24.08
CA ASP A 91 4.68 23.83 25.13
C ASP A 91 6.16 23.42 25.04
N ALA A 92 7.02 24.24 24.45
CA ALA A 92 8.49 24.12 24.59
C ALA A 92 8.98 24.64 25.96
N GLY A 93 8.33 24.18 27.04
CA GLY A 93 8.81 24.29 28.41
C GLY A 93 9.20 22.89 28.93
N VAL A 94 10.32 22.83 29.65
CA VAL A 94 10.91 21.65 30.33
C VAL A 94 11.88 20.86 29.42
N THR A 95 13.19 21.12 29.52
CA THR A 95 14.04 20.55 30.57
C THR A 95 15.32 21.38 30.79
N GLU A 96 15.46 22.01 31.95
CA GLU A 96 16.79 22.33 32.48
C GLU A 96 17.49 21.01 32.82
N THR A 97 18.48 20.59 32.02
CA THR A 97 19.49 19.64 32.50
C THR A 97 20.66 20.46 33.03
N ARG A 98 20.66 20.65 34.34
CA ARG A 98 21.81 21.14 35.11
C ARG A 98 22.88 20.05 35.14
N ILE A 99 24.07 20.37 34.63
CA ILE A 99 25.32 19.64 34.91
C ILE A 99 26.03 20.34 36.07
#